data_AF-A0A1W9N352-F1
#
_entry.id   AF-A0A1W9N352-F1
#
_cell.length_a   1.000
_cell.length_b   1.000
_cell.length_c   1.000
_cell.angle_alpha   90.00
_cell.angle_beta   90.00
_cell.angle_gamma   90.00
#
_symmetry.space_group_name_H-M   'P 1'
#
loop_
_entity.id
_entity.type
_entity.pdbx_description
1 polymer ?
#
loop_
_entity_poly.entity_id
_entity_poly.type
_entity_poly.pdbx_seq_one_letter_code
_entity_poly.pdbx_strand_id
1 'polypeptide(L)'
;MEILAGSISAGLLIGMVFALVALGLTIVFGVMDIVNFAHGEFLMIGMYTALLTSQATGMDPLLTLPVAGVVGYLLGVACYTGFVKYLLRGPMAAQLLGTFGLMLVLRNLALLFFGSEDRTIHKGILVNRSIELFMGVRVPVT
;
A
#
# COMPACT_ATOMS: atom_id res chain seq x y z
N MET A 1 -24.86 4.33 -22.83
CA MET A 1 -23.61 3.61 -23.12
C MET A 1 -22.42 4.21 -22.38
N GLU A 2 -22.25 5.53 -22.33
CA GLU A 2 -21.13 6.18 -21.62
C GLU A 2 -21.03 5.85 -20.13
N ILE A 3 -22.15 5.81 -19.40
CA ILE A 3 -22.17 5.45 -17.97
C ILE A 3 -21.66 4.03 -17.76
N LEU A 4 -22.08 3.08 -18.62
CA LEU A 4 -21.64 1.69 -18.54
C LEU A 4 -20.13 1.56 -18.80
N ALA A 5 -19.63 2.24 -19.83
CA ALA A 5 -18.21 2.27 -20.15
C ALA A 5 -17.37 2.95 -19.03
N GLY A 6 -17.90 3.99 -18.40
CA GLY A 6 -17.31 4.62 -17.22
C GLY A 6 -17.23 3.68 -16.01
N SER A 7 -18.31 2.95 -15.72
CA SER A 7 -18.33 2.00 -14.61
C SER A 7 -17.38 0.82 -14.84
N ILE A 8 -17.28 0.31 -16.07
CA ILE A 8 -16.35 -0.79 -16.41
C ILE A 8 -14.90 -0.33 -16.24
N SER A 9 -14.56 0.87 -16.74
CA SER A 9 -13.21 1.41 -16.60
C SER A 9 -12.85 1.71 -15.14
N ALA A 10 -13.76 2.26 -14.35
CA ALA A 10 -13.55 2.46 -12.90
C ALA A 10 -13.36 1.13 -12.15
N GLY A 11 -14.19 0.12 -12.47
CA GLY A 11 -14.05 -1.22 -11.90
C GLY A 11 -12.71 -1.88 -12.27
N LEU A 12 -12.26 -1.69 -13.51
CA LEU A 12 -10.97 -2.18 -13.98
C LEU A 12 -9.81 -1.51 -13.24
N LEU A 13 -9.85 -0.19 -13.02
CA LEU A 13 -8.82 0.54 -12.28
C LEU A 13 -8.70 0.04 -10.83
N ILE A 14 -9.83 -0.07 -10.11
CA ILE A 14 -9.84 -0.63 -8.75
C ILE A 14 -9.35 -2.08 -8.76
N GLY A 15 -9.75 -2.87 -9.76
CA GLY A 15 -9.28 -4.23 -9.96
C GLY A 15 -7.76 -4.30 -10.15
N MET A 16 -7.16 -3.38 -10.92
CA MET A 16 -5.71 -3.28 -11.09
C MET A 16 -4.99 -2.92 -9.79
N VAL A 17 -5.56 -2.04 -8.97
CA VAL A 17 -5.01 -1.72 -7.64
C VAL A 17 -5.02 -2.95 -6.74
N PHE A 18 -6.14 -3.68 -6.67
CA PHE A 18 -6.21 -4.92 -5.89
C PHE A 18 -5.30 -6.02 -6.45
N ALA A 19 -5.18 -6.13 -7.78
CA ALA A 19 -4.27 -7.07 -8.42
C ALA A 19 -2.81 -6.76 -8.05
N LEU A 20 -2.42 -5.49 -8.04
CA LEU A 20 -1.08 -5.06 -7.63
C LEU A 20 -0.80 -5.38 -6.15
N VAL A 21 -1.77 -5.10 -5.28
CA VAL A 21 -1.68 -5.44 -3.85
C VAL A 21 -1.54 -6.94 -3.63
N ALA A 22 -2.34 -7.74 -4.34
CA ALA A 22 -2.30 -9.20 -4.30
C ALA A 22 -0.97 -9.75 -4.84
N LEU A 23 -0.45 -9.17 -5.93
CA LEU A 23 0.84 -9.55 -6.52
C LEU A 23 1.98 -9.42 -5.50
N GLY A 24 1.99 -8.33 -4.71
CA GLY A 24 2.95 -8.17 -3.61
C GLY A 24 2.87 -9.30 -2.58
N LEU A 25 1.66 -9.67 -2.15
CA LEU A 25 1.45 -10.79 -1.22
C LEU A 25 1.89 -12.12 -1.86
N THR A 26 1.58 -12.34 -3.15
CA THR A 26 1.98 -13.54 -3.90
C THR A 26 3.49 -13.68 -4.01
N ILE A 27 4.24 -12.59 -4.23
CA ILE A 27 5.71 -12.64 -4.26
C ILE A 27 6.27 -13.02 -2.88
N VAL A 28 5.76 -12.40 -1.82
CA VAL A 28 6.17 -12.68 -0.44
C VAL A 28 5.94 -14.16 -0.10
N PHE A 29 4.73 -14.66 -0.36
CA PHE A 29 4.39 -16.07 -0.11
C PHE A 29 5.15 -17.00 -1.05
N GLY A 30 5.24 -16.70 -2.34
CA GLY A 30 5.88 -17.55 -3.34
C GLY A 30 7.40 -17.69 -3.17
N VAL A 31 8.07 -16.71 -2.57
CA VAL A 31 9.52 -16.75 -2.32
C VAL A 31 9.86 -17.25 -0.92
N MET A 32 9.11 -16.86 0.11
CA MET A 32 9.43 -17.19 1.51
C MET A 32 8.59 -18.32 2.10
N ASP A 33 7.53 -18.75 1.42
CA ASP A 33 6.52 -19.70 1.92
C ASP A 33 5.96 -19.34 3.30
N ILE A 34 5.78 -18.03 3.52
CA ILE A 34 5.29 -17.47 4.79
C ILE A 34 4.00 -16.69 4.55
N VAL A 35 2.98 -16.99 5.33
CA VAL A 35 1.73 -16.22 5.31
C VAL A 35 1.95 -14.94 6.12
N ASN A 36 2.01 -13.80 5.44
CA ASN A 36 2.28 -12.50 6.06
C ASN A 36 0.99 -11.71 6.30
N PHE A 37 0.43 -11.78 7.52
CA PHE A 37 -0.73 -10.96 7.91
C PHE A 37 -0.42 -9.46 8.01
N ALA A 38 0.84 -9.08 8.21
CA ALA A 38 1.23 -7.68 8.32
C ALA A 38 1.31 -6.95 6.96
N HIS A 39 1.06 -7.64 5.83
CA HIS A 39 1.16 -7.06 4.47
C HIS A 39 0.43 -5.72 4.32
N GLY A 40 -0.79 -5.61 4.86
CA GLY A 40 -1.58 -4.37 4.81
C GLY A 40 -0.92 -3.20 5.53
N GLU A 41 -0.15 -3.47 6.58
CA GLU A 41 0.55 -2.44 7.35
C GLU A 41 1.77 -1.90 6.59
N PHE A 42 2.44 -2.72 5.78
CA PHE A 42 3.50 -2.24 4.87
C PHE A 42 2.93 -1.27 3.83
N LEU A 43 1.76 -1.59 3.27
CA LEU A 43 1.02 -0.70 2.37
C LEU A 43 0.65 0.62 3.06
N MET A 44 0.12 0.55 4.29
CA MET A 44 -0.21 1.72 5.09
C MET A 44 1.00 2.63 5.32
N ILE A 45 2.16 2.07 5.67
CA ILE A 45 3.38 2.86 5.88
C ILE A 45 3.84 3.51 4.56
N GLY A 46 3.68 2.82 3.43
CA GLY A 46 3.89 3.42 2.11
C GLY A 46 2.99 4.63 1.85
N MET A 47 1.70 4.52 2.19
CA MET A 47 0.74 5.64 2.07
C MET A 47 1.12 6.81 2.99
N TYR A 48 1.50 6.55 4.24
CA TYR A 48 1.97 7.60 5.15
C TYR A 48 3.28 8.24 4.68
N THR A 49 4.17 7.47 4.07
CA THR A 49 5.41 8.00 3.49
C THR A 49 5.10 8.97 2.36
N ALA A 50 4.18 8.60 1.46
CA ALA A 50 3.73 9.49 0.38
C ALA A 50 3.08 10.77 0.94
N LEU A 51 2.23 10.63 1.95
CA LEU A 51 1.59 11.75 2.64
C LEU A 51 2.62 12.72 3.24
N LEU A 52 3.53 12.21 4.07
CA LEU A 52 4.54 13.02 4.75
C LEU A 52 5.49 13.69 3.77
N THR A 53 5.93 12.96 2.75
CA THR A 53 6.84 13.49 1.73
C THR A 53 6.17 14.59 0.92
N SER A 54 4.93 14.37 0.49
CA SER A 54 4.16 15.37 -0.28
C SER A 54 3.88 16.62 0.56
N GLN A 55 3.54 16.48 1.84
CA GLN A 55 3.32 17.63 2.73
C GLN A 55 4.61 18.40 3.03
N ALA A 56 5.73 17.72 3.24
CA ALA A 56 6.99 18.35 3.60
C ALA A 56 7.66 19.09 2.41
N THR A 57 7.56 18.53 1.21
CA THR A 57 8.26 19.06 0.02
C THR A 57 7.35 19.84 -0.92
N GLY A 58 6.03 19.71 -0.78
CA GLY A 58 5.06 20.21 -1.75
C GLY A 58 5.08 19.44 -3.08
N MET A 59 5.83 18.33 -3.17
CA MET A 59 5.92 17.51 -4.37
C MET A 59 4.62 16.76 -4.64
N ASP A 60 4.39 16.49 -5.92
CA ASP A 60 3.27 15.67 -6.36
C ASP A 60 3.33 14.26 -5.74
N PRO A 61 2.19 13.68 -5.30
CA PRO A 61 2.15 12.33 -4.75
C PRO A 61 2.81 11.27 -5.64
N LEU A 62 2.75 11.39 -6.98
CA LEU A 62 3.40 10.44 -7.88
C LEU A 62 4.92 10.49 -7.78
N LEU A 63 5.49 11.66 -7.54
CA LEU A 63 6.94 11.84 -7.38
C LEU A 63 7.45 11.32 -6.03
N THR A 64 6.55 11.00 -5.10
CA THR A 64 6.91 10.38 -3.81
C THR A 64 7.12 8.88 -3.90
N LEU A 65 6.75 8.22 -5.01
CA LEU A 65 6.87 6.78 -5.21
C LEU A 65 8.29 6.23 -4.95
N PRO A 66 9.39 6.86 -5.43
CA PRO A 66 10.73 6.38 -5.14
C PRO A 66 11.06 6.43 -3.64
N VAL A 67 10.60 7.47 -2.94
CA VAL A 67 10.81 7.62 -1.49
C VAL A 67 10.04 6.53 -0.73
N ALA A 68 8.79 6.30 -1.09
CA ALA A 68 7.98 5.20 -0.54
C ALA A 68 8.63 3.83 -0.80
N GLY A 69 9.23 3.63 -1.98
CA GLY A 69 9.98 2.42 -2.32
C GLY A 69 11.22 2.23 -1.44
N VAL A 70 12.00 3.29 -1.22
CA VAL A 70 13.19 3.25 -0.34
C VAL A 70 12.77 2.97 1.11
N VAL A 71 11.76 3.66 1.63
CA VAL A 71 11.27 3.45 3.01
C VAL A 71 10.71 2.03 3.16
N GLY A 72 9.93 1.55 2.20
CA GLY A 72 9.41 0.18 2.17
C GLY A 72 10.51 -0.87 2.13
N TYR A 73 11.55 -0.66 1.33
CA TYR A 73 12.72 -1.53 1.27
C TYR A 73 13.45 -1.60 2.62
N LEU A 74 13.74 -0.44 3.23
CA LEU A 74 14.42 -0.37 4.53
C LEU A 74 13.59 -1.05 5.63
N LEU A 75 12.28 -0.79 5.66
CA LEU A 75 11.37 -1.44 6.59
C LEU A 75 11.34 -2.96 6.37
N GLY A 76 11.28 -3.41 5.12
CA GLY A 76 11.33 -4.83 4.76
C GLY A 76 12.61 -5.50 5.24
N VAL A 77 13.77 -4.87 5.03
CA VAL A 77 15.07 -5.37 5.52
C VAL A 77 15.09 -5.43 7.05
N ALA A 78 14.60 -4.39 7.73
CA ALA A 78 14.54 -4.33 9.18
C ALA A 78 13.62 -5.44 9.75
N CYS A 79 12.43 -5.62 9.19
CA CYS A 79 11.50 -6.68 9.58
C CYS A 79 12.06 -8.07 9.27
N TYR A 80 12.71 -8.26 8.12
CA TYR A 80 13.30 -9.54 7.76
C TYR A 80 14.42 -9.94 8.72
N THR A 81 15.36 -9.03 8.93
CA THR A 81 16.55 -9.27 9.76
C THR A 81 16.23 -9.33 11.25
N GLY A 82 15.27 -8.55 11.73
CA GLY A 82 14.88 -8.49 13.14
C GLY A 82 13.86 -9.54 13.55
N PHE A 83 12.96 -9.96 12.65
CA PHE A 83 11.79 -10.76 13.03
C PHE A 83 11.58 -11.98 12.12
N VAL A 84 11.35 -11.77 10.81
CA VAL A 84 10.91 -12.84 9.90
C VAL A 84 11.91 -14.00 9.83
N LYS A 85 13.23 -13.73 9.82
CA LYS A 85 14.25 -14.79 9.78
C LYS A 85 14.18 -15.76 10.97
N TYR A 86 13.64 -15.32 12.11
CA TYR A 86 13.45 -16.16 13.29
C TYR A 86 12.15 -16.95 13.20
N LEU A 87 11.07 -16.34 12.69
CA LEU A 87 9.78 -17.01 12.46
C LEU A 87 9.91 -18.18 11.47
N LEU A 88 10.74 -18.02 10.44
CA LEU A 88 11.00 -19.06 9.43
C LEU A 88 11.59 -20.36 10.01
N ARG A 89 12.15 -20.32 11.23
CA ARG A 89 12.68 -21.51 11.92
C ARG A 89 11.60 -22.30 12.67
N GLY A 90 10.44 -21.69 12.90
CA GLY A 90 9.33 -22.28 13.64
C GLY A 90 8.27 -22.91 12.73
N PRO A 91 7.28 -23.62 13.31
CA PRO A 91 6.16 -24.16 12.57
C PRO A 91 5.28 -23.05 11.97
N MET A 92 4.48 -23.37 10.96
CA MET A 92 3.57 -22.43 10.29
C MET A 92 2.69 -21.63 11.28
N ALA A 93 2.22 -22.25 12.37
CA ALA A 93 1.46 -21.57 13.41
C ALA A 93 2.23 -20.40 14.07
N ALA A 94 3.54 -20.55 14.30
CA ALA A 94 4.38 -19.48 14.85
C ALA A 94 4.56 -18.33 13.86
N GLN A 95 4.57 -18.63 12.56
CA GLN A 95 4.67 -17.64 11.49
C GLN A 95 3.39 -16.80 11.39
N LEU A 96 2.23 -17.46 11.43
CA LEU A 96 0.92 -16.79 11.43
C LEU A 96 0.76 -15.88 12.66
N LEU A 97 1.01 -16.43 13.85
CA LEU A 97 0.90 -15.68 15.10
C LEU A 97 1.91 -14.53 15.17
N GLY A 98 3.14 -14.76 14.73
CA GLY A 98 4.18 -13.75 14.73
C GLY A 98 3.87 -12.61 13.75
N THR A 99 3.46 -12.90 12.52
CA THR A 99 3.09 -11.84 11.55
C THR A 99 1.80 -11.12 11.94
N PHE A 100 0.86 -11.78 12.63
CA PHE A 100 -0.29 -11.11 13.24
C PHE A 100 0.13 -10.18 14.39
N GLY A 101 1.07 -10.60 15.24
CA GLY A 101 1.66 -9.75 16.27
C GLY A 101 2.36 -8.52 15.66
N LEU A 102 3.12 -8.72 14.59
CA LEU A 102 3.75 -7.64 13.83
C LEU A 102 2.70 -6.68 13.26
N MET A 103 1.61 -7.20 12.69
CA MET A 103 0.50 -6.40 12.20
C MET A 103 -0.04 -5.48 13.30
N LEU A 104 -0.32 -6.03 14.49
CA LEU A 104 -0.81 -5.24 15.62
C LEU A 104 0.19 -4.18 16.06
N VAL A 105 1.49 -4.49 16.11
CA VAL A 105 2.51 -3.51 16.50
C VAL A 105 2.58 -2.37 15.50
N LEU A 106 2.67 -2.66 14.20
CA LEU A 106 2.74 -1.63 13.16
C LEU A 106 1.48 -0.76 13.14
N ARG A 107 0.30 -1.39 13.24
CA ARG A 107 -0.98 -0.70 13.30
C ARG A 107 -1.09 0.24 14.50
N ASN A 108 -0.74 -0.25 15.69
CA ASN A 108 -0.82 0.56 16.90
C ASN A 108 0.23 1.68 16.91
N LEU A 109 1.42 1.44 16.37
CA LEU A 109 2.41 2.50 16.18
C LEU A 109 1.88 3.58 15.23
N ALA A 110 1.27 3.20 14.11
CA ALA A 110 0.64 4.16 13.20
C ALA A 110 -0.47 4.96 13.90
N LEU A 111 -1.34 4.30 14.67
CA LEU A 111 -2.37 4.97 15.46
C LEU A 111 -1.79 5.95 16.49
N LEU A 112 -0.69 5.59 17.16
CA LEU A 112 -0.02 6.45 18.13
C LEU A 112 0.58 7.70 17.48
N PHE A 113 1.18 7.58 16.30
CA PHE A 113 1.85 8.69 15.63
C PHE A 113 0.91 9.56 14.77
N PHE A 114 -0.06 8.95 14.08
CA PHE A 114 -0.90 9.63 13.10
C PHE A 114 -2.34 9.87 13.57
N GLY A 115 -2.78 9.16 14.61
CA GLY A 115 -4.15 9.14 15.08
C GLY A 115 -5.03 8.16 14.30
N SER A 116 -6.33 8.16 14.62
CA SER A 116 -7.35 7.33 13.96
C SER A 116 -8.07 8.05 12.82
N GLU A 117 -7.69 9.29 12.50
CA GLU A 117 -8.33 10.08 11.44
C GLU A 117 -7.73 9.74 10.08
N ASP A 118 -8.60 9.57 9.09
CA ASP A 118 -8.20 9.37 7.70
C ASP A 118 -7.56 10.65 7.15
N ARG A 119 -6.37 10.51 6.58
CA ARG A 119 -5.60 11.61 5.98
C ARG A 119 -5.65 11.48 4.46
N THR A 120 -6.13 12.51 3.78
CA THR A 120 -6.19 12.56 2.31
C THR A 120 -5.33 13.67 1.75
N ILE A 121 -4.68 13.39 0.62
CA ILE A 121 -3.91 14.38 -0.12
C ILE A 121 -4.86 15.11 -1.07
N HIS A 122 -4.95 16.44 -0.94
CA HIS A 122 -5.85 17.26 -1.74
C HIS A 122 -5.16 18.02 -2.88
N LYS A 123 -3.83 17.91 -2.98
CA LYS A 123 -3.01 18.60 -3.98
C LYS A 123 -2.16 17.61 -4.75
N GLY A 124 -2.26 17.66 -6.07
CA GLY A 124 -1.47 16.87 -7.01
C GLY A 124 -2.01 17.01 -8.44
N ILE A 125 -1.16 16.73 -9.42
CA ILE A 125 -1.38 16.75 -10.86
C ILE A 125 -2.54 15.84 -11.24
N LEU A 126 -2.72 14.72 -10.54
CA LEU A 126 -3.80 13.74 -10.78
C LEU A 126 -4.93 13.80 -9.75
N VAL A 127 -4.73 14.50 -8.62
CA VAL A 127 -5.71 14.55 -7.52
C VAL A 127 -6.96 15.31 -7.95
N ASN A 128 -8.13 14.68 -7.81
CA ASN A 128 -9.43 15.19 -8.26
C ASN A 128 -9.51 15.45 -9.77
N ARG A 129 -8.69 14.75 -10.57
CA ARG A 129 -8.71 14.88 -12.02
C ARG A 129 -9.37 13.66 -12.63
N SER A 130 -10.20 13.90 -13.65
CA SER A 130 -10.74 12.87 -14.51
C SER A 130 -10.17 13.06 -15.91
N ILE A 131 -9.65 11.99 -16.50
CA ILE A 131 -9.27 11.99 -17.92
C ILE A 131 -10.49 11.56 -18.73
N GLU A 132 -10.81 12.33 -19.77
CA GLU A 132 -11.77 11.92 -20.79
C GLU A 132 -11.06 11.01 -21.79
N LEU A 133 -11.44 9.73 -21.77
CA LEU A 133 -11.07 8.77 -22.79
C LEU A 133 -11.93 8.97 -24.05
N PHE A 134 -11.45 8.42 -25.16
CA PHE A 134 -12.16 8.43 -26.44
C PHE A 134 -13.59 7.90 -26.26
N MET A 135 -14.58 8.56 -26.91
CA MET A 135 -16.03 8.32 -26.77
C MET A 135 -16.73 8.87 -25.51
N GLY A 136 -16.23 9.96 -24.90
CA GLY A 136 -16.94 10.68 -23.82
C GLY A 136 -16.88 9.98 -22.45
N VAL A 137 -16.04 8.94 -22.31
CA VAL A 137 -15.90 8.17 -21.08
C VAL A 137 -14.98 8.92 -20.11
N ARG A 138 -15.56 9.44 -19.02
CA ARG A 138 -14.81 10.09 -17.93
C ARG A 138 -14.32 9.05 -16.94
N VAL A 139 -13.00 8.94 -16.80
CA VAL A 139 -12.37 8.03 -15.84
C VAL A 139 -11.70 8.85 -14.73
N PRO A 140 -12.11 8.67 -13.46
CA PRO A 140 -11.43 9.31 -12.35
C PRO A 140 -10.03 8.73 -12.21
N VAL A 141 -9.03 9.59 -12.04
CA VAL A 141 -7.62 9.19 -11.90
C VAL A 141 -7.21 9.10 -10.42
N THR A 142 -8.12 9.44 -9.50
CA THR A 142 -7.98 9.31 -8.05
C THR A 142 -9.30 8.97 -7.40
#